data_AF-A0A134ANY2-F1
#
_entry.id   AF-A0A134ANY2-F1
#
_cell.length_a   1.000
_cell.length_b   1.000
_cell.length_c   1.000
_cell.angle_alpha   90.00
_cell.angle_beta   90.00
_cell.angle_gamma   90.00
#
_symmetry.space_group_name_H-M   'P 1'
#
loop_
_entity.id
_entity.type
_entity.pdbx_description
1 polymer ?
#
loop_
_entity_poly.entity_id
_entity_poly.type
_entity_poly.pdbx_seq_one_letter_code
_entity_poly.pdbx_strand_id
1 'polypeptide(L)'
;MIFAAVMVIISAIFGTIAMGMMFDPAIINADPATFDSYAANGAYWAFERVGEYYGLGNKIMIIYALCNMIGQFSTLVVSIDAPLRMLLDDDKTNKYIPRKLLKKNKYGAYINGIKLIIVLAGSIILAQILVPGAATVLRQLTKLNSITMPLRYLWVFLAYIFLRKNRGDVKRDFYFTRNQGFALFFGFWCFILTAACCMLGMISDDPMQMALNVITPLVLVALGVILPMIRAKEDKKLS
;
A
#
# COMPACT_ATOMS: atom_id res chain seq x y z
N MET A 1 -11.65 -8.34 18.10
CA MET A 1 -10.43 -8.08 17.31
C MET A 1 -9.22 -8.87 17.79
N ILE A 2 -8.91 -8.91 19.09
CA ILE A 2 -7.74 -9.65 19.63
C ILE A 2 -7.77 -11.15 19.29
N PHE A 3 -8.90 -11.82 19.47
CA PHE A 3 -9.05 -13.25 19.14
C PHE A 3 -8.75 -13.56 17.67
N ALA A 4 -9.30 -12.76 16.74
CA ALA A 4 -9.04 -12.91 15.31
C ALA A 4 -7.56 -12.68 14.97
N ALA A 5 -6.92 -11.67 15.60
CA ALA A 5 -5.50 -11.41 15.41
C ALA A 5 -4.63 -12.58 15.87
N VAL A 6 -4.95 -13.18 17.02
CA VAL A 6 -4.26 -14.38 17.53
C VAL A 6 -4.41 -15.55 16.56
N MET A 7 -5.61 -15.81 16.03
CA MET A 7 -5.80 -16.88 15.04
C MET A 7 -4.99 -16.64 13.76
N VAL A 8 -4.95 -15.40 13.25
CA VAL A 8 -4.15 -15.08 12.05
C VAL A 8 -2.66 -15.34 12.30
N ILE A 9 -2.14 -14.95 13.47
CA ILE A 9 -0.73 -15.18 13.83
C ILE A 9 -0.43 -16.68 13.89
N ILE A 10 -1.27 -17.44 14.58
CA ILE A 10 -1.12 -18.90 14.71
C ILE A 10 -1.12 -19.54 13.31
N SER A 11 -2.13 -19.24 12.48
CA SER A 11 -2.21 -19.78 11.12
C SER A 11 -1.00 -19.39 10.25
N ALA A 12 -0.48 -18.17 10.37
CA ALA A 12 0.69 -17.73 9.63
C ALA A 12 1.97 -18.47 10.05
N ILE A 13 2.16 -18.71 11.36
CA ILE A 13 3.31 -19.47 11.89
C ILE A 13 3.24 -20.92 11.40
N PHE A 14 2.11 -21.59 11.60
CA PHE A 14 1.94 -22.97 11.15
C PHE A 14 2.06 -23.11 9.63
N GLY A 15 1.52 -22.14 8.87
CA GLY A 15 1.69 -22.10 7.41
C GLY A 15 3.16 -21.97 7.00
N THR A 16 3.93 -21.10 7.67
CA THR A 16 5.36 -20.92 7.38
C THR A 16 6.16 -22.19 7.71
N ILE A 17 5.86 -22.85 8.83
CA ILE A 17 6.49 -24.13 9.21
C ILE A 17 6.16 -25.22 8.18
N ALA A 18 4.89 -25.34 7.77
CA ALA A 18 4.46 -26.33 6.79
C ALA A 18 5.16 -26.12 5.43
N MET A 19 5.28 -24.87 4.97
CA MET A 19 6.03 -24.53 3.76
C MET A 19 7.51 -24.95 3.88
N GLY A 20 8.14 -24.67 5.02
CA GLY A 20 9.53 -25.08 5.27
C GLY A 20 9.76 -26.60 5.32
N MET A 21 8.72 -27.37 5.63
CA MET A 21 8.77 -28.84 5.59
C MET A 21 8.48 -29.42 4.20
N MET A 22 7.69 -28.73 3.38
CA MET A 22 7.27 -29.19 2.05
C MET A 22 8.30 -28.95 0.94
N PHE A 23 9.17 -27.96 1.12
CA PHE A 23 10.12 -27.54 0.10
C PHE A 23 11.55 -27.52 0.62
N ASP A 24 12.47 -28.06 -0.17
CA ASP A 24 13.90 -28.06 0.13
C ASP A 24 14.53 -26.69 -0.24
N PRO A 25 15.15 -25.98 0.73
CA PRO A 25 15.85 -24.72 0.46
C PRO A 25 16.96 -24.82 -0.59
N ALA A 26 17.60 -25.99 -0.73
CA ALA A 26 18.66 -26.19 -1.72
C ALA A 26 18.12 -26.16 -3.16
N ILE A 27 16.89 -26.63 -3.36
CA ILE A 27 16.22 -26.64 -4.67
C ILE A 27 15.62 -25.26 -4.97
N ILE A 28 15.03 -24.61 -3.96
CA ILE A 28 14.44 -23.26 -4.13
C ILE A 28 15.53 -22.23 -4.47
N ASN A 29 16.68 -22.30 -3.80
CA ASN A 29 17.77 -21.35 -4.00
C ASN A 29 18.76 -21.76 -5.11
N ALA A 30 18.45 -22.82 -5.86
CA ALA A 30 19.33 -23.33 -6.90
C ALA A 30 19.54 -22.31 -8.04
N ASP A 31 18.51 -21.51 -8.34
CA ASP A 31 18.55 -20.48 -9.38
C ASP A 31 17.64 -19.29 -9.00
N PRO A 32 18.03 -18.03 -9.28
CA PRO A 32 17.21 -16.87 -8.98
C PRO A 32 15.81 -16.90 -9.61
N ALA A 33 15.64 -17.51 -10.79
CA ALA A 33 14.31 -17.62 -11.41
C ALA A 33 13.41 -18.62 -10.67
N THR A 34 14.00 -19.67 -10.09
CA THR A 34 13.28 -20.67 -9.30
C THR A 34 12.87 -20.09 -7.94
N PHE A 35 13.75 -19.30 -7.33
CA PHE A 35 13.43 -18.54 -6.13
C PHE A 35 12.28 -17.56 -6.38
N ASP A 36 12.34 -16.78 -7.46
CA ASP A 36 11.29 -15.81 -7.81
C ASP A 36 9.95 -16.51 -8.08
N SER A 37 9.97 -17.67 -8.74
CA SER A 37 8.77 -18.48 -8.97
C SER A 37 8.20 -19.04 -7.68
N TYR A 38 9.04 -19.53 -6.76
CA TYR A 38 8.61 -20.01 -5.45
C TYR A 38 8.06 -18.87 -4.57
N ALA A 39 8.70 -17.72 -4.58
CA ALA A 39 8.24 -16.55 -3.82
C ALA A 39 6.86 -16.08 -4.31
N ALA A 40 6.59 -16.17 -5.61
CA ALA A 40 5.29 -15.79 -6.19
C ALA A 40 4.22 -16.89 -6.06
N ASN A 41 4.59 -18.17 -6.20
CA ASN A 41 3.65 -19.28 -6.39
C ASN A 41 3.73 -20.39 -5.33
N GLY A 42 4.57 -20.25 -4.30
CA GLY A 42 4.87 -21.32 -3.34
C GLY A 42 3.64 -21.87 -2.63
N ALA A 43 2.66 -21.02 -2.31
CA ALA A 43 1.40 -21.47 -1.73
C ALA A 43 0.61 -22.37 -2.69
N TYR A 44 0.58 -22.06 -3.99
CA TYR A 44 -0.08 -22.89 -5.00
C TYR A 44 0.61 -24.25 -5.14
N TRP A 45 1.95 -24.26 -5.17
CA TRP A 45 2.74 -25.49 -5.23
C TRP A 45 2.54 -26.36 -3.98
N ALA A 46 2.31 -25.75 -2.82
CA ALA A 46 2.04 -26.49 -1.58
C ALA A 46 0.69 -27.21 -1.67
N PHE A 47 -0.35 -26.52 -2.12
CA PHE A 47 -1.67 -27.12 -2.32
C PHE A 47 -1.69 -28.15 -3.46
N GLU A 48 -0.83 -28.00 -4.47
CA GLU A 48 -0.60 -29.02 -5.50
C GLU A 48 0.02 -30.28 -4.90
N ARG A 49 1.12 -30.17 -4.16
CA ARG A 49 1.76 -31.31 -3.45
C ARG A 49 0.81 -32.04 -2.49
N VAL A 50 -0.03 -31.30 -1.77
CA VAL A 50 -1.07 -31.91 -0.91
C VAL A 50 -2.09 -32.66 -1.75
N GLY A 51 -2.50 -32.08 -2.89
CA GLY A 51 -3.38 -32.73 -3.84
C GLY A 51 -2.80 -34.03 -4.40
N GLU A 52 -1.51 -34.03 -4.76
CA GLU A 52 -0.79 -35.22 -5.19
C GLU A 52 -0.72 -36.28 -4.08
N TYR A 53 -0.40 -35.89 -2.85
CA TYR A 53 -0.33 -36.79 -1.70
C TYR A 53 -1.64 -37.53 -1.43
N TYR A 54 -2.78 -36.83 -1.56
CA TYR A 54 -4.11 -37.43 -1.39
C TYR A 54 -4.71 -38.05 -2.67
N GLY A 55 -3.95 -38.12 -3.78
CA GLY A 55 -4.42 -38.65 -5.05
C GLY A 55 -5.49 -37.80 -5.75
N LEU A 56 -5.68 -36.56 -5.31
CA LEU A 56 -6.64 -35.59 -5.84
C LEU A 56 -6.04 -34.72 -6.96
N GLY A 57 -4.72 -34.81 -7.18
CA GLY A 57 -3.98 -34.01 -8.16
C GLY A 57 -4.23 -32.51 -7.96
N ASN A 58 -4.39 -31.78 -9.05
CA ASN A 58 -4.41 -30.31 -9.03
C ASN A 58 -5.72 -29.70 -8.50
N LYS A 59 -6.69 -30.52 -8.07
CA LYS A 59 -8.00 -30.04 -7.61
C LYS A 59 -7.90 -29.11 -6.39
N ILE A 60 -7.04 -29.45 -5.43
CA ILE A 60 -6.86 -28.65 -4.21
C ILE A 60 -6.22 -27.29 -4.56
N MET A 61 -5.22 -27.29 -5.44
CA MET A 61 -4.61 -26.05 -5.96
C MET A 61 -5.65 -25.15 -6.64
N ILE A 62 -6.53 -25.72 -7.48
CA ILE A 62 -7.58 -24.94 -8.18
C ILE A 62 -8.56 -24.32 -7.19
N ILE A 63 -9.00 -25.08 -6.18
CA ILE A 63 -9.90 -24.55 -5.14
C ILE A 63 -9.21 -23.40 -4.39
N TYR A 64 -7.95 -23.58 -3.99
CA TYR A 64 -7.16 -22.51 -3.36
C TYR A 64 -7.04 -21.29 -4.27
N ALA A 65 -6.79 -21.48 -5.56
CA ALA A 65 -6.68 -20.39 -6.54
C ALA A 65 -7.99 -19.58 -6.64
N LEU A 66 -9.13 -20.25 -6.66
CA LEU A 66 -10.45 -19.60 -6.69
C LEU A 66 -10.72 -18.83 -5.39
N CYS A 67 -10.42 -19.42 -4.23
CA CYS A 67 -10.55 -18.74 -2.95
C CYS A 67 -9.64 -17.50 -2.87
N ASN A 68 -8.38 -17.62 -3.31
CA ASN A 68 -7.45 -16.50 -3.33
C ASN A 68 -7.94 -15.40 -4.28
N MET A 69 -8.45 -15.77 -5.46
CA MET A 69 -9.03 -14.83 -6.43
C MET A 69 -10.20 -14.04 -5.82
N ILE A 70 -11.14 -14.72 -5.15
CA ILE A 70 -12.27 -14.05 -4.46
C ILE A 70 -11.76 -13.12 -3.36
N GLY A 71 -10.79 -13.58 -2.56
CA GLY A 71 -10.18 -12.78 -1.49
C GLY A 71 -9.49 -11.52 -2.02
N GLN A 72 -8.77 -11.64 -3.13
CA GLN A 72 -8.10 -10.51 -3.77
C GLN A 72 -9.10 -9.52 -4.38
N PHE A 73 -10.18 -10.00 -5.02
CA PHE A 73 -11.25 -9.12 -5.49
C PHE A 73 -11.95 -8.38 -4.35
N SER A 74 -12.23 -9.07 -3.24
CA SER A 74 -12.79 -8.44 -2.03
C SER A 74 -11.88 -7.34 -1.49
N THR A 75 -10.59 -7.65 -1.36
CA THR A 75 -9.57 -6.70 -0.88
C THR A 75 -9.44 -5.50 -1.81
N LEU A 76 -9.49 -5.72 -3.13
CA LEU A 76 -9.45 -4.65 -4.14
C LEU A 76 -10.63 -3.68 -3.98
N VAL A 77 -11.85 -4.21 -3.86
CA VAL A 77 -13.06 -3.39 -3.70
C VAL A 77 -12.98 -2.55 -2.42
N VAL A 78 -12.60 -3.17 -1.29
CA VAL A 78 -12.45 -2.47 0.00
C VAL A 78 -11.35 -1.41 -0.07
N SER A 79 -10.23 -1.71 -0.72
CA SER A 79 -9.08 -0.80 -0.84
C SER A 79 -9.39 0.44 -1.71
N ILE A 80 -10.37 0.37 -2.60
CA ILE A 80 -10.83 1.53 -3.39
C ILE A 80 -11.82 2.37 -2.58
N ASP A 81 -12.82 1.74 -1.96
CA ASP A 81 -13.94 2.46 -1.35
C ASP A 81 -13.60 3.03 0.04
N ALA A 82 -12.91 2.26 0.89
CA ALA A 82 -12.67 2.67 2.27
C ALA A 82 -11.75 3.91 2.40
N PRO A 83 -10.58 3.99 1.74
CA PRO A 83 -9.74 5.19 1.82
C PRO A 83 -10.40 6.41 1.20
N LEU A 84 -11.18 6.22 0.13
CA LEU A 84 -11.88 7.32 -0.53
C LEU A 84 -12.96 7.92 0.39
N ARG A 85 -13.78 7.07 1.02
CA ARG A 85 -14.78 7.55 1.99
C ARG A 85 -14.11 8.21 3.18
N MET A 86 -13.06 7.60 3.73
CA MET A 86 -12.31 8.20 4.84
C MET A 86 -11.75 9.59 4.48
N LEU A 87 -11.30 9.80 3.24
CA LEU A 87 -10.79 11.09 2.78
C LEU A 87 -11.89 12.12 2.54
N LEU A 88 -13.00 11.71 1.92
CA LEU A 88 -14.06 12.63 1.46
C LEU A 88 -15.12 12.92 2.53
N ASP A 89 -15.36 11.99 3.46
CA ASP A 89 -16.30 12.17 4.58
C ASP A 89 -15.66 12.87 5.79
N ASP A 90 -14.33 13.07 5.83
CA ASP A 90 -13.69 13.85 6.90
C ASP A 90 -13.93 15.35 6.72
N ASP A 91 -14.66 15.96 7.66
CA ASP A 91 -15.03 17.39 7.65
C ASP A 91 -13.83 18.35 7.57
N LYS A 92 -12.66 17.91 8.09
CA LYS A 92 -11.43 18.69 8.05
C LYS A 92 -10.78 18.65 6.68
N THR A 93 -10.86 17.51 6.00
CA THR A 93 -10.22 17.29 4.70
C THR A 93 -11.13 17.70 3.53
N ASN A 94 -12.44 17.52 3.66
CA ASN A 94 -13.45 17.84 2.63
C ASN A 94 -13.36 19.31 2.14
N LYS A 95 -12.99 20.24 3.02
CA LYS A 95 -12.79 21.66 2.71
C LYS A 95 -11.68 21.93 1.70
N TYR A 96 -10.74 21.00 1.55
CA TYR A 96 -9.62 21.11 0.60
C TYR A 96 -9.83 20.27 -0.66
N ILE A 97 -11.02 19.66 -0.83
CA ILE A 97 -11.30 18.78 -1.95
C ILE A 97 -12.25 19.48 -2.94
N PRO A 98 -11.98 19.44 -4.25
CA PRO A 98 -12.85 20.00 -5.28
C PRO A 98 -14.28 19.48 -5.16
N ARG A 99 -15.27 20.38 -5.25
CA ARG A 99 -16.70 20.04 -5.10
C ARG A 99 -17.14 18.97 -6.09
N LYS A 100 -16.53 18.94 -7.28
CA LYS A 100 -16.78 17.92 -8.30
C LYS A 100 -16.45 16.50 -7.83
N LEU A 101 -15.46 16.29 -6.96
CA LEU A 101 -15.11 14.96 -6.44
C LEU A 101 -16.08 14.48 -5.35
N LEU A 102 -16.79 15.41 -4.70
CA LEU A 102 -17.77 15.12 -3.64
C LEU A 102 -19.14 14.66 -4.18
N LYS A 103 -19.29 14.52 -5.51
CA LYS A 103 -20.55 14.07 -6.11
C LYS A 103 -20.84 12.60 -5.76
N LYS A 104 -21.88 12.40 -4.94
CA LYS A 104 -22.40 11.09 -4.54
C LYS A 104 -23.44 10.54 -5.53
N ASN A 105 -23.55 9.22 -5.63
CA ASN A 105 -24.65 8.52 -6.30
C ASN A 105 -25.84 8.34 -5.33
N LYS A 106 -26.97 7.81 -5.83
CA LYS A 106 -28.12 7.28 -5.09
C LYS A 106 -27.75 6.44 -3.87
N TYR A 107 -26.65 5.69 -3.95
CA TYR A 107 -26.18 4.77 -2.91
C TYR A 107 -25.11 5.37 -1.99
N GLY A 108 -24.90 6.70 -2.03
CA GLY A 108 -23.92 7.40 -1.18
C GLY A 108 -22.45 7.30 -1.62
N ALA A 109 -22.14 6.51 -2.66
CA ALA A 109 -20.78 6.36 -3.18
C ALA A 109 -20.31 7.56 -4.03
N TYR A 110 -19.05 7.95 -3.87
CA TYR A 110 -18.43 9.08 -4.58
C TYR A 110 -18.01 8.71 -6.01
N ILE A 111 -18.85 9.04 -7.00
CA ILE A 111 -18.66 8.60 -8.40
C ILE A 111 -17.35 9.16 -8.98
N ASN A 112 -17.11 10.46 -8.81
CA ASN A 112 -15.94 11.11 -9.40
C ASN A 112 -14.65 10.79 -8.65
N GLY A 113 -14.73 10.49 -7.35
CA GLY A 113 -13.62 9.95 -6.57
C GLY A 113 -13.20 8.55 -7.02
N ILE A 114 -14.17 7.66 -7.26
CA ILE A 114 -13.88 6.31 -7.80
C ILE A 114 -13.27 6.41 -9.20
N LYS A 115 -13.79 7.29 -10.07
CA LYS A 115 -13.21 7.53 -11.40
C LYS A 115 -11.76 8.01 -11.32
N LEU A 116 -11.44 8.90 -10.38
CA LEU A 116 -10.07 9.34 -10.16
C LEU A 116 -9.15 8.17 -9.78
N ILE A 117 -9.59 7.31 -8.86
CA ILE A 117 -8.83 6.12 -8.46
C ILE A 117 -8.63 5.17 -9.65
N ILE A 118 -9.67 4.90 -10.44
CA ILE A 118 -9.59 4.04 -11.63
C ILE A 118 -8.58 4.59 -12.64
N VAL A 119 -8.58 5.91 -12.89
CA VAL A 119 -7.63 6.54 -13.82
C VAL A 119 -6.20 6.45 -13.27
N LEU A 120 -5.99 6.76 -11.99
CA LEU A 120 -4.67 6.69 -11.37
C LEU A 120 -4.12 5.26 -11.35
N ALA A 121 -4.87 4.32 -10.76
CA ALA A 121 -4.46 2.92 -10.68
C ALA A 121 -4.33 2.29 -12.07
N GLY A 122 -5.29 2.56 -12.97
CA GLY A 122 -5.27 2.09 -14.35
C GLY A 122 -4.05 2.60 -15.11
N SER A 123 -3.67 3.87 -14.95
CA SER A 123 -2.47 4.42 -15.60
C SER A 123 -1.17 3.76 -15.12
N ILE A 124 -1.07 3.45 -13.82
CA ILE A 124 0.09 2.74 -13.24
C ILE A 124 0.16 1.31 -13.78
N ILE A 125 -0.97 0.61 -13.82
CA ILE A 125 -1.06 -0.76 -14.36
C ILE A 125 -0.69 -0.77 -15.85
N LEU A 126 -1.23 0.15 -16.65
CA LEU A 126 -0.93 0.25 -18.08
C LEU A 126 0.55 0.51 -18.35
N ALA A 127 1.17 1.39 -17.57
CA ALA A 127 2.61 1.67 -17.71
C ALA A 127 3.48 0.43 -17.48
N GLN A 128 3.03 -0.50 -16.63
CA GLN A 128 3.79 -1.69 -16.26
C GLN A 128 3.51 -2.90 -17.15
N ILE A 129 2.34 -2.98 -17.79
CA ILE A 129 2.05 -4.05 -18.78
C ILE A 129 3.03 -3.99 -19.98
N LEU A 130 3.65 -2.84 -20.22
CA LEU A 130 4.68 -2.67 -21.25
C LEU A 130 6.01 -3.37 -20.90
N VAL A 131 6.16 -3.88 -19.67
CA VAL A 131 7.35 -4.59 -19.20
C VAL A 131 7.18 -6.10 -19.37
N PRO A 132 8.13 -6.81 -20.02
CA PRO A 132 8.04 -8.25 -20.17
C PRO A 132 8.23 -8.98 -18.83
N GLY A 133 7.30 -9.90 -18.54
CA GLY A 133 7.36 -10.81 -17.40
C GLY A 133 6.51 -10.39 -16.21
N ALA A 134 5.56 -11.24 -15.81
CA ALA A 134 4.66 -11.00 -14.68
C ALA A 134 5.42 -10.84 -13.35
N ALA A 135 6.51 -11.57 -13.15
CA ALA A 135 7.35 -11.46 -11.97
C ALA A 135 8.04 -10.09 -11.88
N THR A 136 8.53 -9.57 -13.01
CA THR A 136 9.13 -8.24 -13.11
C THR A 136 8.12 -7.15 -12.76
N VAL A 137 6.90 -7.24 -13.32
CA VAL A 137 5.79 -6.31 -13.00
C VAL A 137 5.45 -6.34 -11.51
N LEU A 138 5.32 -7.53 -10.93
CA LEU A 138 5.01 -7.67 -9.51
C LEU A 138 6.12 -7.10 -8.63
N ARG A 139 7.39 -7.33 -8.98
CA ARG A 139 8.56 -6.75 -8.28
C ARG A 139 8.57 -5.23 -8.38
N GLN A 140 8.28 -4.68 -9.56
CA GLN A 140 8.18 -3.24 -9.77
C GLN A 140 7.05 -2.63 -8.93
N LEU A 141 5.87 -3.26 -8.90
CA LEU A 141 4.74 -2.83 -8.07
C LEU A 141 5.05 -2.86 -6.57
N THR A 142 5.63 -3.97 -6.10
CA THR A 142 6.01 -4.11 -4.69
C THR A 142 7.05 -3.06 -4.30
N LYS A 143 8.05 -2.80 -5.17
CA LYS A 143 9.05 -1.76 -4.95
C LYS A 143 8.42 -0.36 -4.92
N LEU A 144 7.56 -0.04 -5.88
CA LEU A 144 6.84 1.23 -5.96
C LEU A 144 5.99 1.48 -4.70
N ASN A 145 5.25 0.45 -4.26
CA ASN A 145 4.45 0.48 -3.05
C ASN A 145 5.32 0.67 -1.79
N SER A 146 6.44 -0.06 -1.72
CA SER A 146 7.41 0.06 -0.62
C SER A 146 8.07 1.44 -0.52
N ILE A 147 8.09 2.25 -1.59
CA ILE A 147 8.58 3.64 -1.56
C ILE A 147 7.43 4.60 -1.22
N THR A 148 6.29 4.41 -1.88
CA THR A 148 5.14 5.33 -1.81
C THR A 148 4.44 5.29 -0.44
N MET A 149 4.31 4.10 0.16
CA MET A 149 3.68 3.94 1.48
C MET A 149 4.48 4.65 2.58
N PRO A 150 5.81 4.49 2.71
CA PRO A 150 6.61 5.24 3.68
C PRO A 150 6.65 6.75 3.42
N LEU A 151 6.64 7.17 2.15
CA LEU A 151 6.76 8.60 1.80
C LEU A 151 5.66 9.45 2.46
N ARG A 152 4.43 8.94 2.57
CA ARG A 152 3.33 9.64 3.26
C ARG A 152 3.63 9.90 4.74
N TYR A 153 4.43 9.03 5.39
CA TYR A 153 4.79 9.18 6.80
C TYR A 153 5.81 10.29 7.02
N LEU A 154 6.58 10.70 6.01
CA LEU A 154 7.43 11.90 6.13
C LEU A 154 6.61 13.13 6.51
N TRP A 155 5.42 13.29 5.93
CA TRP A 155 4.49 14.36 6.31
C TRP A 155 3.95 14.21 7.72
N VAL A 156 3.69 12.98 8.17
CA VAL A 156 3.24 12.69 9.54
C VAL A 156 4.34 13.06 10.54
N PHE A 157 5.60 12.68 10.27
CA PHE A 157 6.73 13.01 11.13
C PHE A 157 7.03 14.51 11.12
N LEU A 158 6.96 15.15 9.96
CA LEU A 158 7.11 16.60 9.84
C LEU A 158 6.01 17.33 10.63
N ALA A 159 4.74 16.94 10.46
CA ALA A 159 3.62 17.48 11.24
C ALA A 159 3.81 17.24 12.74
N TYR A 160 4.30 16.06 13.14
CA TYR A 160 4.62 15.75 14.54
C TYR A 160 5.70 16.67 15.10
N ILE A 161 6.79 16.90 14.37
CA ILE A 161 7.88 17.81 14.77
C ILE A 161 7.34 19.23 14.91
N PHE A 162 6.57 19.73 13.93
CA PHE A 162 5.94 21.06 14.00
C PHE A 162 4.99 21.19 15.19
N LEU A 163 4.15 20.18 15.43
CA LEU A 163 3.20 20.15 16.54
C LEU A 163 3.90 20.01 17.92
N ARG A 164 5.10 19.42 17.98
CA ARG A 164 5.93 19.38 19.20
C ARG A 164 6.75 20.65 19.43
N LYS A 165 7.06 21.40 18.37
CA LYS A 165 7.76 22.69 18.44
C LYS A 165 6.80 23.85 18.76
N ASN A 166 5.62 23.86 18.15
CA ASN A 166 4.59 24.88 18.33
C ASN A 166 3.58 24.49 19.41
N ARG A 167 4.06 24.23 20.63
CA ARG A 167 3.30 23.71 21.81
C ARG A 167 2.06 24.51 22.26
N GLY A 168 1.55 25.49 21.50
CA GLY A 168 0.38 26.26 21.88
C GLY A 168 -0.86 25.38 22.05
N ASP A 169 -1.33 25.25 23.29
CA ASP A 169 -2.67 24.84 23.78
C ASP A 169 -3.41 23.65 23.15
N VAL A 170 -2.77 22.81 22.35
CA VAL A 170 -3.40 21.57 21.89
C VAL A 170 -3.45 20.59 23.07
N LYS A 171 -4.62 20.49 23.73
CA LYS A 171 -4.93 19.40 24.67
C LYS A 171 -4.75 18.06 23.95
N ARG A 172 -3.95 17.17 24.52
CA ARG A 172 -3.68 15.83 23.97
C ARG A 172 -4.12 14.79 24.97
N ASP A 173 -4.93 13.84 24.52
CA ASP A 173 -5.38 12.71 25.33
C ASP A 173 -4.29 11.62 25.44
N PHE A 174 -3.29 11.64 24.54
CA PHE A 174 -2.20 10.69 24.51
C PHE A 174 -0.83 11.37 24.33
N TYR A 175 0.15 10.91 25.10
CA TYR A 175 1.55 11.36 25.02
C TYR A 175 2.45 10.15 24.78
N PHE A 176 3.13 10.11 23.63
CA PHE A 176 4.19 9.13 23.36
C PHE A 176 5.34 9.25 24.39
N THR A 177 5.84 10.47 24.61
CA THR A 177 6.80 10.78 25.68
C THR A 177 6.51 12.16 26.28
N ARG A 178 6.56 12.25 27.61
CA ARG A 178 6.39 13.52 28.34
C ARG A 178 7.59 14.46 28.12
N ASN A 179 8.79 13.90 27.93
CA ASN A 179 9.99 14.68 27.64
C ASN A 179 9.99 15.23 26.21
N GLN A 180 10.20 16.55 26.09
CA GLN A 180 10.20 17.28 24.83
C GLN A 180 11.40 16.93 23.94
N GLY A 181 12.59 16.79 24.53
CA GLY A 181 13.83 16.47 23.83
C GLY A 181 13.79 15.08 23.21
N PHE A 182 13.40 14.05 23.98
CA PHE A 182 13.25 12.70 23.46
C PHE A 182 12.19 12.60 22.36
N ALA A 183 11.05 13.29 22.51
CA ALA A 183 10.03 13.33 21.46
C ALA A 183 10.57 13.91 20.15
N LEU A 184 11.27 15.04 20.21
CA LEU A 184 11.88 15.63 19.01
C LEU A 184 12.96 14.72 18.43
N PHE A 185 13.82 14.14 19.26
CA PHE A 185 14.84 13.19 18.82
C PHE A 185 14.22 12.03 18.04
N PHE A 186 13.22 11.34 18.60
CA PHE A 186 12.54 10.25 17.89
C PHE A 186 11.80 10.72 16.64
N GLY A 187 11.20 11.92 16.65
CA GLY A 187 10.56 12.50 15.47
C GLY A 187 11.54 12.73 14.33
N PHE A 188 12.68 13.38 14.61
CA PHE A 188 13.74 13.62 13.63
C PHE A 188 14.42 12.32 13.19
N TRP A 189 14.70 11.41 14.12
CA TRP A 189 15.26 10.10 13.81
C TRP A 189 14.37 9.32 12.84
N CYS A 190 13.08 9.18 13.16
CA CYS A 190 12.14 8.48 12.29
C CYS A 190 11.98 9.17 10.94
N PHE A 191 11.99 10.51 10.90
CA PHE A 191 11.97 11.26 9.65
C PHE A 191 13.20 10.95 8.78
N ILE A 192 14.41 11.07 9.34
CA ILE A 192 15.67 10.85 8.61
C ILE A 192 15.78 9.40 8.14
N LEU A 193 15.47 8.43 9.02
CA LEU A 193 15.52 7.01 8.66
C LEU A 193 14.53 6.69 7.54
N THR A 194 13.29 7.18 7.65
CA THR A 194 12.27 6.97 6.60
C THR A 194 12.70 7.63 5.29
N ALA A 195 13.25 8.84 5.33
CA ALA A 195 13.71 9.56 4.15
C ALA A 195 14.88 8.84 3.48
N ALA A 196 15.84 8.35 4.27
CA ALA A 196 16.95 7.55 3.78
C ALA A 196 16.45 6.25 3.12
N CYS A 197 15.55 5.51 3.76
CA CYS A 197 14.96 4.30 3.19
C CYS A 197 14.18 4.57 1.90
N CYS A 198 13.41 5.66 1.83
CA CYS A 198 12.71 6.06 0.60
C CYS A 198 13.70 6.41 -0.52
N MET A 199 14.75 7.19 -0.23
CA MET A 199 15.75 7.57 -1.23
C MET A 199 16.53 6.36 -1.76
N LEU A 200 16.99 5.48 -0.87
CA LEU A 200 17.65 4.23 -1.27
C LEU A 200 16.70 3.32 -2.06
N GLY A 201 15.42 3.27 -1.65
CA GLY A 201 14.40 2.50 -2.36
C GLY A 201 14.12 3.01 -3.77
N MET A 202 14.23 4.33 -4.02
CA MET A 202 14.01 4.91 -5.35
C MET A 202 15.08 4.48 -6.36
N ILE A 203 16.32 4.30 -5.90
CA ILE A 203 17.44 3.89 -6.75
C ILE A 203 17.16 2.48 -7.32
N SER A 204 17.17 2.39 -8.64
CA SER A 204 16.91 1.16 -9.39
C SER A 204 17.82 1.11 -10.60
N ASP A 205 18.36 -0.07 -10.91
CA ASP A 205 19.28 -0.25 -12.04
C ASP A 205 18.56 -0.16 -13.40
N ASP A 206 17.24 -0.38 -13.41
CA ASP A 206 16.38 -0.21 -14.59
C ASP A 206 15.91 1.26 -14.71
N PRO A 207 16.25 1.98 -15.80
CA PRO A 207 15.85 3.36 -16.03
C PRO A 207 14.33 3.57 -16.03
N MET A 208 13.55 2.61 -16.53
CA MET A 208 12.08 2.72 -16.55
C MET A 208 11.52 2.59 -15.12
N GLN A 209 12.04 1.64 -14.36
CA GLN A 209 11.65 1.45 -12.96
C GLN A 209 12.04 2.65 -12.09
N MET A 210 13.24 3.19 -12.30
CA MET A 210 13.71 4.39 -11.61
C MET A 210 12.81 5.59 -11.94
N ALA A 211 12.45 5.78 -13.21
CA ALA A 211 11.53 6.83 -13.62
C ALA A 211 10.15 6.68 -12.94
N LEU A 212 9.57 5.50 -12.92
CA LEU A 212 8.29 5.24 -12.22
C LEU A 212 8.41 5.51 -10.71
N ASN A 213 9.48 5.04 -10.08
CA ASN A 213 9.72 5.23 -8.66
C ASN A 213 9.87 6.69 -8.23
N VAL A 214 10.29 7.57 -9.15
CA VAL A 214 10.44 9.02 -8.88
C VAL A 214 9.19 9.80 -9.32
N ILE A 215 8.65 9.50 -10.50
CA ILE A 215 7.51 10.22 -11.08
C ILE A 215 6.24 9.92 -10.31
N THR A 216 5.96 8.67 -9.94
CA THR A 216 4.70 8.32 -9.28
C THR A 216 4.54 9.06 -7.94
N PRO A 217 5.53 9.06 -7.02
CA PRO A 217 5.36 9.80 -5.78
C PRO A 217 5.31 11.32 -6.00
N LEU A 218 6.02 11.87 -6.99
CA LEU A 218 5.94 13.28 -7.35
C LEU A 218 4.53 13.68 -7.82
N VAL A 219 3.92 12.87 -8.70
CA VAL A 219 2.55 13.06 -9.18
C VAL A 219 1.55 12.99 -8.03
N LEU A 220 1.72 12.05 -7.10
CA LEU A 220 0.85 11.92 -5.92
C LEU A 220 0.97 13.12 -4.97
N VAL A 221 2.20 13.63 -4.73
CA VAL A 221 2.42 14.86 -3.96
C VAL A 221 1.81 16.06 -4.67
N ALA A 222 2.02 16.19 -5.99
CA ALA A 222 1.44 17.26 -6.79
C ALA A 222 -0.09 17.24 -6.73
N LEU A 223 -0.71 16.06 -6.82
CA LEU A 223 -2.16 15.89 -6.70
C LEU A 223 -2.66 16.35 -5.31
N GLY A 224 -1.91 16.05 -4.25
CA GLY A 224 -2.18 16.54 -2.89
C GLY A 224 -2.18 18.06 -2.75
N VAL A 225 -1.44 18.78 -3.60
CA VAL A 225 -1.40 20.26 -3.63
C VAL A 225 -2.43 20.83 -4.62
N ILE A 226 -2.60 20.19 -5.78
CA ILE A 226 -3.49 20.63 -6.86
C ILE A 226 -4.96 20.57 -6.45
N LEU A 227 -5.38 19.52 -5.74
CA LEU A 227 -6.77 19.39 -5.28
C LEU A 227 -7.21 20.57 -4.38
N PRO A 228 -6.46 20.97 -3.33
CA PRO A 228 -6.71 22.19 -2.56
C PRO A 228 -6.74 23.46 -3.41
N MET A 229 -5.82 23.61 -4.37
CA MET A 229 -5.76 24.80 -5.23
C MET A 229 -7.00 24.93 -6.14
N ILE A 230 -7.48 23.82 -6.69
CA ILE A 230 -8.72 23.79 -7.48
C ILE A 230 -9.89 24.20 -6.58
N ARG A 231 -9.97 23.65 -5.36
CA ARG A 231 -11.03 24.00 -4.41
C ARG A 231 -11.02 25.49 -4.04
N ALA A 232 -9.84 26.05 -3.77
CA ALA A 232 -9.70 27.49 -3.49
C ALA A 232 -10.15 28.36 -4.67
N LYS A 233 -9.93 27.93 -5.92
CA LYS A 233 -10.44 28.61 -7.11
C LYS A 233 -11.96 28.48 -7.27
N GLU A 234 -12.55 27.32 -6.92
CA GLU A 234 -14.00 27.13 -6.92
C GLU A 234 -14.67 28.03 -5.88
N ASP A 235 -14.14 28.08 -4.66
CA ASP A 235 -14.72 28.90 -3.59
C ASP A 235 -14.59 30.42 -3.88
N LYS A 236 -13.49 30.87 -4.51
CA LYS A 236 -13.34 32.26 -5.00
C LYS A 236 -14.29 32.66 -6.13
N LYS A 237 -14.80 31.70 -6.91
CA LYS A 237 -15.79 31.97 -7.97
C LYS A 237 -17.23 32.00 -7.45
N LEU A 238 -17.44 31.50 -6.23
CA LEU A 238 -18.74 31.44 -5.56
C LEU A 238 -18.92 32.55 -4.51
N SER A 239 -17.84 33.25 -4.13
CA SER A 239 -17.84 34.50 -3.35
C SER A 239 -17.98 35.71 -4.25
#